data_AF-A0A6B0Y0T6-F1
#
_entry.id   AF-A0A6B0Y0T6-F1
#
_cell.length_a   1.000
_cell.length_b   1.000
_cell.length_c   1.000
_cell.angle_alpha   90.00
_cell.angle_beta   90.00
_cell.angle_gamma   90.00
#
_symmetry.space_group_name_H-M   'P 1'
#
loop_
_entity.id
_entity.type
_entity.pdbx_description
1 polymer ?
#
loop_
_entity_poly.entity_id
_entity_poly.type
_entity_poly.pdbx_seq_one_letter_code
_entity_poly.pdbx_strand_id
1 'polypeptide(L)'
;GYDVALCDPRDSFASAERFPGERFLEGWPDEALEAHGVDARTAVVTLSHDPKIDTPALRVALSSEAFYIGALGSSRTHAKRVAALSEAGVSEESIVRIDGPVGLDIGASSPAEIAVSIMAEMTERLRHPETRPRAGS
;
A
#
# COMPACT_ATOMS: atom_id res chain seq x y z
N GLY A 1 -14.99 -10.34 -4.74
CA GLY A 1 -13.61 -10.36 -4.24
C GLY A 1 -12.89 -9.13 -4.76
N TYR A 2 -11.61 -8.99 -4.45
CA TYR A 2 -10.74 -8.01 -5.11
C TYR A 2 -10.21 -8.62 -6.42
N ASP A 3 -10.06 -7.80 -7.46
CA ASP A 3 -9.25 -8.14 -8.62
C ASP A 3 -7.79 -7.82 -8.27
N VAL A 4 -6.99 -8.85 -8.04
CA VAL A 4 -5.65 -8.71 -7.46
C VAL A 4 -4.62 -8.60 -8.57
N ALA A 5 -3.69 -7.65 -8.41
CA ALA A 5 -2.51 -7.56 -9.25
C ALA A 5 -1.26 -7.35 -8.39
N LEU A 6 -0.18 -8.00 -8.80
CA LEU A 6 1.12 -7.93 -8.15
C LEU A 6 2.07 -7.11 -9.02
N CYS A 7 2.91 -6.30 -8.39
CA CYS A 7 3.97 -5.58 -9.08
C CYS A 7 5.24 -5.62 -8.21
N ASP A 8 6.31 -6.17 -8.76
CA ASP A 8 7.64 -6.10 -8.17
C ASP A 8 8.65 -6.07 -9.32
N PRO A 9 9.53 -5.05 -9.41
CA PRO A 9 10.51 -4.96 -10.49
C PRO A 9 11.63 -6.00 -10.34
N ARG A 10 11.59 -6.82 -9.28
CA ARG A 10 12.56 -7.90 -9.02
C ARG A 10 11.91 -9.23 -9.38
N ASP A 11 12.36 -9.84 -10.47
CA ASP A 11 11.85 -11.11 -11.00
C ASP A 11 11.80 -12.26 -9.99
N SER A 12 12.66 -12.24 -8.97
CA SER A 12 12.69 -13.26 -7.91
C SER A 12 11.53 -13.14 -6.90
N PHE A 13 10.83 -12.01 -6.84
CA PHE A 13 9.77 -11.75 -5.88
C PHE A 13 8.37 -11.92 -6.45
N ALA A 14 8.17 -11.56 -7.71
CA ALA A 14 6.89 -11.64 -8.42
C ALA A 14 7.03 -12.53 -9.66
N SER A 15 6.67 -13.81 -9.52
CA SER A 15 6.70 -14.78 -10.62
C SER A 15 5.45 -15.67 -10.62
N ALA A 16 5.05 -16.12 -11.81
CA ALA A 16 3.92 -17.04 -11.97
C ALA A 16 4.13 -18.39 -11.27
N GLU A 17 5.38 -18.79 -11.03
CA GLU A 17 5.69 -19.99 -10.24
C GLU A 17 5.29 -19.80 -8.77
N ARG A 18 5.52 -18.61 -8.22
CA ARG A 18 5.20 -18.28 -6.83
C ARG A 18 3.72 -17.93 -6.63
N PHE A 19 3.12 -17.26 -7.61
CA PHE A 19 1.72 -16.84 -7.58
C PHE A 19 1.00 -17.30 -8.87
N PRO A 20 0.70 -18.60 -8.98
CA PRO A 20 0.07 -19.15 -10.17
C PRO A 20 -1.35 -18.60 -10.36
N GLY A 21 -1.62 -18.06 -11.54
CA GLY A 21 -2.94 -17.53 -11.91
C GLY A 21 -3.19 -16.07 -11.52
N GLU A 22 -2.24 -15.42 -10.83
CA GLU A 22 -2.34 -14.01 -10.47
C GLU A 22 -1.91 -13.08 -11.62
N ARG A 23 -2.49 -11.88 -11.66
CA ARG A 23 -2.09 -10.84 -12.61
C ARG A 23 -0.81 -10.15 -12.13
N PHE A 24 0.14 -9.94 -13.04
CA PHE A 24 1.32 -9.13 -12.79
C PHE A 24 1.26 -7.84 -13.60
N LEU A 25 1.54 -6.70 -12.95
CA LEU A 25 1.77 -5.44 -13.63
C LEU A 25 3.26 -5.33 -13.96
N GLU A 26 3.56 -4.99 -15.21
CA GLU A 26 4.94 -4.87 -15.70
C GLU A 26 5.58 -3.54 -15.28
N GLY A 27 6.91 -3.56 -15.10
CA GLY A 27 7.70 -2.35 -14.84
C GLY A 27 7.90 -2.03 -13.36
N TRP A 28 8.33 -0.80 -13.11
CA TRP A 28 8.48 -0.29 -11.74
C TRP A 28 7.10 0.04 -11.15
N PRO A 29 6.90 -0.09 -9.82
CA PRO A 29 5.55 0.02 -9.26
C PRO A 29 4.88 1.38 -9.42
N ASP A 30 5.65 2.47 -9.49
CA ASP A 30 5.12 3.79 -9.85
C ASP A 30 4.59 3.82 -11.28
N GLU A 31 5.40 3.42 -12.27
CA GLU A 31 5.00 3.34 -13.68
C GLU A 31 3.79 2.40 -13.88
N ALA A 32 3.81 1.25 -13.20
CA ALA A 32 2.75 0.26 -13.23
C ALA A 32 1.43 0.79 -12.64
N LEU A 33 1.49 1.53 -11.53
CA LEU A 33 0.30 2.14 -10.91
C LEU A 33 -0.26 3.26 -11.80
N GLU A 34 0.59 4.09 -12.40
CA GLU A 34 0.17 5.13 -13.35
C GLU A 34 -0.53 4.52 -14.57
N ALA A 35 0.06 3.50 -15.17
CA ALA A 35 -0.52 2.79 -16.31
C ALA A 35 -1.81 2.04 -15.97
N HIS A 36 -1.89 1.49 -14.74
CA HIS A 36 -3.08 0.77 -14.29
C HIS A 36 -4.29 1.68 -14.07
N GLY A 37 -4.07 2.94 -13.68
CA GLY A 37 -5.13 3.90 -13.40
C GLY A 37 -5.79 3.67 -12.03
N VAL A 38 -5.10 4.07 -10.96
CA VAL A 38 -5.58 3.95 -9.58
C VAL A 38 -6.78 4.90 -9.34
N ASP A 39 -7.93 4.34 -8.97
CA ASP A 39 -9.18 5.08 -8.79
C ASP A 39 -9.79 4.92 -7.38
N ALA A 40 -10.96 5.52 -7.15
CA ALA A 40 -11.69 5.48 -5.88
C ALA A 40 -12.14 4.07 -5.42
N ARG A 41 -11.96 3.04 -6.24
CA ARG A 41 -12.24 1.63 -5.92
C ARG A 41 -10.97 0.79 -5.83
N THR A 42 -9.79 1.39 -6.01
CA THR A 42 -8.50 0.72 -5.84
C THR A 42 -8.01 0.82 -4.39
N ALA A 43 -7.47 -0.29 -3.89
CA ALA A 43 -6.65 -0.33 -2.69
C ALA A 43 -5.19 -0.60 -3.12
N VAL A 44 -4.25 0.15 -2.57
CA VAL A 44 -2.81 -0.04 -2.83
C VAL A 44 -2.14 -0.49 -1.54
N VAL A 45 -1.36 -1.57 -1.59
CA VAL A 45 -0.61 -2.07 -0.42
C VAL A 45 0.84 -2.28 -0.81
N THR A 46 1.75 -1.65 -0.07
CA THR A 46 3.21 -1.78 -0.26
C THR A 46 3.81 -2.74 0.76
N LEU A 47 4.59 -3.71 0.27
CA LEU A 47 5.12 -4.82 1.09
C LEU A 47 6.66 -4.92 1.07
N SER A 48 7.36 -4.07 0.31
CA SER A 48 8.80 -4.28 0.02
C SER A 48 9.73 -3.81 1.14
N HIS A 49 9.32 -2.78 1.89
CA HIS A 49 10.16 -1.99 2.81
C HIS A 49 11.38 -1.32 2.17
N ASP A 50 11.56 -1.40 0.85
CA ASP A 50 12.64 -0.74 0.12
C ASP A 50 12.18 0.66 -0.28
N PRO A 51 12.76 1.75 0.26
CA PRO A 51 12.36 3.10 -0.09
C PRO A 51 12.50 3.42 -1.58
N LYS A 52 13.40 2.74 -2.31
CA LYS A 52 13.54 2.92 -3.76
C LYS A 52 12.35 2.40 -4.55
N ILE A 53 11.61 1.45 -3.97
CA ILE A 53 10.42 0.83 -4.58
C ILE A 53 9.16 1.45 -3.99
N ASP A 54 9.04 1.48 -2.66
CA ASP A 54 7.85 1.94 -1.96
C ASP A 54 7.62 3.45 -2.13
N THR A 55 8.66 4.30 -2.09
CA THR A 55 8.47 5.76 -2.09
C THR A 55 7.88 6.26 -3.41
N PRO A 56 8.39 5.89 -4.60
CA PRO A 56 7.77 6.26 -5.87
C PRO A 56 6.33 5.75 -5.99
N ALA A 57 6.08 4.48 -5.63
CA ALA A 57 4.75 3.88 -5.69
C ALA A 57 3.74 4.62 -4.79
N LEU A 58 4.14 4.96 -3.57
CA LEU A 58 3.31 5.71 -2.64
C LEU A 58 3.01 7.12 -3.15
N ARG A 59 3.94 7.78 -3.84
CA ARG A 59 3.66 9.10 -4.43
C ARG A 59 2.53 9.04 -5.45
N VAL A 60 2.51 7.99 -6.29
CA VAL A 60 1.42 7.74 -7.25
C VAL A 60 0.12 7.38 -6.52
N ALA A 61 0.18 6.51 -5.51
CA ALA A 61 -1.01 6.16 -4.74
C ALA A 61 -1.61 7.37 -4.01
N LEU A 62 -0.78 8.21 -3.40
CA LEU A 62 -1.19 9.39 -2.64
C LEU A 62 -1.75 10.51 -3.52
N SER A 63 -1.31 10.61 -4.78
CA SER A 63 -1.89 11.55 -5.75
C SER A 63 -3.20 11.05 -6.37
N SER A 64 -3.57 9.79 -6.13
CA SER A 64 -4.79 9.16 -6.65
C SER A 64 -5.98 9.23 -5.70
N GLU A 65 -7.14 8.79 -6.19
CA GLU A 65 -8.36 8.66 -5.39
C GLU A 65 -8.44 7.33 -4.59
N ALA A 66 -7.38 6.52 -4.55
CA ALA A 66 -7.35 5.23 -3.85
C ALA A 66 -8.04 5.30 -2.48
N PHE A 67 -9.00 4.40 -2.25
CA PHE A 67 -9.77 4.42 -1.00
C PHE A 67 -8.95 3.93 0.20
N TYR A 68 -7.85 3.22 -0.08
CA TYR A 68 -6.97 2.63 0.92
C TYR A 68 -5.52 2.61 0.42
N ILE A 69 -4.60 3.06 1.27
CA ILE A 69 -3.15 3.08 0.99
C ILE A 69 -2.44 2.48 2.20
N GLY A 70 -2.14 1.19 2.12
CA GLY A 70 -1.51 0.41 3.18
C GLY A 70 0.00 0.32 3.03
N ALA A 71 0.71 0.43 4.15
CA ALA A 71 2.16 0.36 4.21
C ALA A 71 2.64 -0.66 5.25
N LEU A 72 3.16 -1.80 4.78
CA LEU A 72 3.77 -2.78 5.70
C LEU A 72 5.02 -2.21 6.37
N GLY A 73 5.19 -2.55 7.64
CA GLY A 73 6.39 -2.26 8.42
C GLY A 73 6.09 -1.80 9.83
N SER A 74 7.07 -1.95 10.72
CA SER A 74 7.00 -1.43 12.10
C SER A 74 6.77 0.08 12.13
N SER A 75 6.34 0.63 13.28
CA SER A 75 6.23 2.09 13.48
C SER A 75 7.53 2.84 13.14
N ARG A 76 8.69 2.21 13.41
CA ARG A 76 10.01 2.73 13.01
C ARG A 76 10.21 2.76 11.49
N THR A 77 9.73 1.74 10.77
CA THR A 77 9.75 1.69 9.31
C THR A 77 8.82 2.77 8.73
N HIS A 78 7.64 2.91 9.32
CA HIS A 78 6.68 3.95 8.92
C HIS A 78 7.25 5.36 9.13
N ALA A 79 7.90 5.65 10.26
CA ALA A 79 8.56 6.95 10.48
C ALA A 79 9.61 7.29 9.41
N LYS A 80 10.40 6.30 8.97
CA LYS A 80 11.36 6.50 7.86
C LYS A 80 10.67 6.76 6.52
N ARG A 81 9.55 6.08 6.28
CA ARG A 81 8.71 6.27 5.09
C ARG A 81 8.13 7.68 5.05
N VAL A 82 7.61 8.17 6.17
CA VAL A 82 7.13 9.56 6.31
C VAL A 82 8.26 10.54 5.98
N ALA A 83 9.44 10.37 6.58
CA ALA A 83 10.59 11.25 6.31
C ALA A 83 10.98 11.26 4.81
N ALA A 84 11.08 10.08 4.19
CA ALA A 84 11.42 9.96 2.77
C ALA A 84 10.37 10.61 1.84
N LEU A 85 9.07 10.48 2.17
CA LEU A 85 7.99 11.12 1.41
C LEU A 85 8.00 12.64 1.58
N SER A 86 8.24 13.13 2.80
CA SER A 86 8.40 14.56 3.07
C SER A 86 9.60 15.15 2.32
N GLU A 87 10.75 14.48 2.32
CA GLU A 87 11.92 14.86 1.53
C GLU A 87 11.63 14.86 0.02
N ALA A 88 10.76 13.97 -0.44
CA ALA A 88 10.26 13.91 -1.82
C ALA A 88 9.15 14.94 -2.14
N GLY A 89 8.82 15.85 -1.21
CA GLY A 89 7.88 16.94 -1.40
C GLY A 89 6.40 16.57 -1.28
N VAL A 90 6.09 15.40 -0.70
CA VAL A 90 4.70 15.00 -0.43
C VAL A 90 4.18 15.75 0.80
N SER A 91 2.99 16.32 0.69
CA SER A 91 2.39 17.10 1.79
C SER A 91 2.02 16.21 2.97
N GLU A 92 2.03 16.78 4.17
CA GLU A 92 1.60 16.08 5.39
C GLU A 92 0.15 15.61 5.29
N GLU A 93 -0.74 16.41 4.67
CA GLU A 93 -2.14 16.03 4.45
C GLU A 93 -2.30 14.86 3.49
N SER A 94 -1.34 14.63 2.59
CA SER A 94 -1.33 13.45 1.73
C SER A 94 -0.76 12.26 2.49
N ILE A 95 0.38 12.43 3.18
CA ILE A 95 1.06 11.36 3.92
C ILE A 95 0.15 10.73 4.97
N VAL A 96 -0.69 11.52 5.65
CA VAL A 96 -1.63 11.00 6.67
C VAL A 96 -2.57 9.94 6.11
N ARG A 97 -2.85 9.91 4.79
CA ARG A 97 -3.69 8.87 4.16
C ARG A 97 -3.09 7.46 4.21
N ILE A 98 -1.82 7.31 4.60
CA ILE A 98 -1.16 6.00 4.69
C ILE A 98 -1.57 5.32 6.00
N ASP A 99 -2.19 4.14 5.89
CA ASP A 99 -2.37 3.22 7.01
C ASP A 99 -1.04 2.50 7.29
N GLY A 100 -0.33 2.95 8.33
CA GLY A 100 1.01 2.48 8.68
C GLY A 100 1.29 2.52 10.20
N PRO A 101 1.59 1.37 10.84
CA PRO A 101 1.63 0.01 10.30
C PRO A 101 0.28 -0.42 9.71
N VAL A 102 0.33 -1.12 8.59
CA VAL A 102 -0.87 -1.61 7.89
C VAL A 102 -1.59 -2.72 8.66
N GLY A 103 -2.92 -2.72 8.59
CA GLY A 103 -3.80 -3.75 9.13
C GLY A 103 -4.28 -3.45 10.55
N LEU A 104 -5.45 -3.99 10.89
CA LEU A 104 -6.04 -3.83 12.23
C LEU A 104 -5.18 -4.50 13.31
N ASP A 105 -5.13 -3.89 14.49
CA ASP A 105 -4.46 -4.49 15.65
C ASP A 105 -5.29 -5.66 16.22
N ILE A 106 -5.06 -6.83 15.65
CA ILE A 106 -5.64 -8.10 16.10
C ILE A 106 -4.61 -8.99 16.81
N GLY A 107 -3.43 -8.45 17.16
CA GLY A 107 -2.31 -9.23 17.68
C GLY A 107 -1.68 -10.18 16.65
N ALA A 108 -1.75 -9.85 15.36
CA ALA A 108 -1.23 -10.68 14.28
C ALA A 108 0.29 -10.89 14.38
N SER A 109 0.73 -12.13 14.16
CA SER A 109 2.13 -12.56 14.29
C SER A 109 2.64 -13.35 13.10
N SER A 110 1.78 -14.16 12.46
CA SER A 110 2.13 -14.93 11.26
C SER A 110 1.78 -14.17 9.97
N PRO A 111 2.42 -14.49 8.82
CA PRO A 111 2.06 -13.88 7.54
C PRO A 111 0.57 -14.01 7.18
N ALA A 112 -0.06 -15.13 7.54
CA ALA A 112 -1.48 -15.35 7.31
C ALA A 112 -2.35 -14.45 8.20
N GLU A 113 -2.00 -14.29 9.48
CA GLU A 113 -2.70 -13.37 10.39
C GLU A 113 -2.54 -11.92 9.94
N ILE A 114 -1.34 -11.53 9.48
CA ILE A 114 -1.07 -10.20 8.93
C ILE A 114 -1.92 -9.97 7.67
N ALA A 115 -2.02 -10.96 6.78
CA ALA A 115 -2.88 -10.84 5.62
C ALA A 115 -4.36 -10.64 6.02
N VAL A 116 -4.84 -11.35 7.04
CA VAL A 116 -6.20 -11.16 7.57
C VAL A 116 -6.38 -9.75 8.15
N SER A 117 -5.40 -9.24 8.91
CA SER A 117 -5.50 -7.90 9.50
C SER A 117 -5.56 -6.79 8.45
N ILE A 118 -4.76 -6.90 7.37
CA ILE A 118 -4.76 -5.99 6.24
C ILE A 118 -6.10 -6.05 5.52
N MET A 119 -6.59 -7.24 5.20
CA MET A 119 -7.87 -7.43 4.50
C MET A 119 -9.06 -6.92 5.33
N ALA A 120 -8.99 -7.07 6.65
CA ALA A 120 -9.99 -6.53 7.56
C ALA A 120 -9.97 -5.00 7.56
N GLU A 121 -8.80 -4.36 7.64
CA GLU A 121 -8.67 -2.90 7.57
C GLU A 121 -9.15 -2.37 6.22
N MET A 122 -8.71 -2.96 5.10
CA MET A 122 -9.20 -2.63 3.76
C MET A 122 -10.74 -2.67 3.68
N THR A 123 -11.34 -3.73 4.22
CA THR A 123 -12.80 -3.89 4.21
C THR A 123 -13.47 -2.85 5.09
N GLU A 124 -12.91 -2.54 6.26
CA GLU A 124 -13.40 -1.48 7.14
C GLU A 124 -13.37 -0.13 6.42
N ARG A 125 -12.22 0.28 5.86
CA ARG A 125 -12.04 1.57 5.15
C ARG A 125 -12.94 1.71 3.92
N LEU A 126 -13.29 0.59 3.28
CA LEU A 126 -14.24 0.55 2.17
C LEU A 126 -15.69 0.76 2.65
N ARG A 127 -16.07 0.15 3.78
CA ARG A 127 -17.45 0.18 4.30
C ARG A 127 -17.74 1.36 5.23
N HIS A 128 -16.69 1.91 5.84
CA HIS A 128 -16.69 2.98 6.82
C HIS A 128 -15.69 4.08 6.40
N PRO A 129 -16.03 4.94 5.42
CA PRO A 129 -15.14 6.00 4.97
C PRO A 129 -14.74 7.02 6.06
N GLU A 130 -15.48 7.06 7.17
CA GLU A 130 -15.18 7.82 8.38
C GLU A 130 -13.96 7.31 9.14
N THR A 131 -13.58 6.04 8.98
CA THR A 131 -12.40 5.47 9.65
C THR A 131 -11.10 5.73 8.90
N ARG A 132 -11.18 6.20 7.65
CA ARG A 132 -10.00 6.56 6.85
C ARG A 132 -9.20 7.67 7.55
N PRO A 133 -7.86 7.57 7.58
CA PRO A 133 -7.01 8.63 8.11
C PRO A 133 -7.28 9.98 7.45
N ARG A 134 -7.33 11.06 8.24
CA ARG A 134 -7.54 12.43 7.75
C ARG A 134 -6.61 13.39 8.49
N ALA A 135 -6.21 14.46 7.81
CA ALA A 135 -5.48 15.54 8.47
C ALA A 135 -6.36 16.19 9.55
N GLY A 136 -5.84 16.30 10.78
CA GLY A 136 -6.52 16.98 11.90
C GLY A 136 -7.41 16.10 12.79
N SER A 137 -7.30 14.77 12.70
CA SER A 137 -7.84 13.82 13.71
C SER A 137 -6.88 13.58 14.86
#